data_AF-A0A6P0PEQ9-F1
#
_entry.id   AF-A0A6P0PEQ9-F1
#
_cell.length_a   1.000
_cell.length_b   1.000
_cell.length_c   1.000
_cell.angle_alpha   90.00
_cell.angle_beta   90.00
_cell.angle_gamma   90.00
#
_symmetry.space_group_name_H-M   'P 1'
#
loop_
_entity.id
_entity.type
_entity.pdbx_description
1 polymer ?
#
loop_
_entity_poly.entity_id
_entity_poly.type
_entity_poly.pdbx_seq_one_letter_code
_entity_poly.pdbx_strand_id
1 'polypeptide(L)'
;MEKQPTPDKGLKIFGTSTKKLVLASEIQIGGEHYLGKKIQPLDVIDEYQLDFYLGNVLKYILRKKGDKYDRIQDLKKAKHYIELYLERVMPNKHISDIPTEQ
;
A
#
# COMPACT_ATOMS: atom_id res chain seq x y z
N MET A 1 51.53 33.56 33.77
CA MET A 1 50.94 32.41 34.48
C MET A 1 49.48 32.36 34.10
N GLU A 2 49.15 31.60 33.06
CA GLU A 2 47.77 31.30 32.67
C GLU A 2 47.81 29.85 32.19
N LYS A 3 47.29 28.93 33.01
CA LYS A 3 47.36 27.50 32.74
C LYS A 3 46.27 27.17 31.73
N GLN A 4 46.65 26.64 30.56
CA GLN A 4 45.70 25.99 29.67
C GLN A 4 45.08 24.77 30.38
N PRO A 5 43.78 24.47 30.19
CA PRO A 5 43.23 23.20 30.60
C PRO A 5 43.67 22.09 29.63
N THR A 6 44.38 21.10 30.16
CA THR A 6 44.76 19.83 29.51
C THR A 6 43.57 18.86 29.40
N PRO A 7 43.67 17.81 28.54
CA PRO A 7 42.52 17.10 28.00
C PRO A 7 42.11 15.89 28.88
N ASP A 8 40.81 15.72 29.11
CA ASP A 8 40.25 14.51 29.73
C ASP A 8 38.72 14.55 29.53
N LYS A 9 37.99 13.58 29.00
CA LYS A 9 38.23 12.20 28.59
C LYS A 9 37.39 11.99 27.34
N GLY A 10 37.93 11.26 26.36
CA GLY A 10 37.09 10.72 25.29
C GLY A 10 35.89 10.01 25.92
N LEU A 11 34.69 10.51 25.64
CA LEU A 11 33.48 9.74 25.86
C LEU A 11 33.57 8.56 24.89
N LYS A 12 34.11 7.43 25.37
CA LYS A 12 33.98 6.15 24.69
C LYS A 12 32.48 5.82 24.72
N ILE A 13 31.77 6.23 23.67
CA ILE A 13 30.44 5.69 23.36
C ILE A 13 30.63 4.23 22.95
N PHE A 14 30.70 3.36 23.95
CA PHE A 14 30.64 1.92 23.79
C PHE A 14 29.28 1.57 23.17
N GLY A 15 29.31 1.07 21.94
CA GLY A 15 28.25 0.23 21.37
C GLY A 15 26.87 0.85 21.25
N THR A 16 26.71 1.92 20.47
CA THR A 16 25.38 2.20 19.91
C THR A 16 25.18 1.28 18.71
N SER A 17 24.53 0.13 18.94
CA SER A 17 23.90 -0.63 17.86
C SER A 17 22.90 0.30 17.19
N THR A 18 23.28 0.86 16.03
CA THR A 18 22.38 1.67 15.21
C THR A 18 21.29 0.73 14.71
N LYS A 19 20.19 0.67 15.45
CA LYS A 19 18.98 -0.04 15.04
C LYS A 19 18.55 0.58 13.71
N LYS A 20 18.75 -0.14 12.61
CA LYS A 20 18.38 0.31 11.27
C LYS A 20 16.90 0.71 11.30
N LEU A 21 16.60 1.94 10.93
CA LEU A 21 15.22 2.39 10.75
C LEU A 21 14.65 1.58 9.57
N VAL A 22 13.57 0.84 9.82
CA VAL A 22 12.86 0.09 8.79
C VAL A 22 11.54 0.81 8.54
N LEU A 23 11.31 1.27 7.31
CA LEU A 23 10.07 1.95 6.97
C LEU A 23 8.94 0.95 6.77
N ALA A 24 7.71 1.34 7.11
CA ALA A 24 6.53 0.50 6.91
C ALA A 24 6.31 0.16 5.42
N SER A 25 6.73 1.04 4.51
CA SER A 25 6.67 0.84 3.05
C SER A 25 7.66 -0.22 2.54
N GLU A 26 8.69 -0.55 3.33
CA GLU A 26 9.74 -1.52 2.97
C GLU A 26 9.43 -2.93 3.51
N ILE A 27 8.38 -3.08 4.30
CA ILE A 27 7.97 -4.34 4.92
C ILE A 27 6.57 -4.72 4.48
N GLN A 28 6.34 -6.01 4.24
CA GLN A 28 4.99 -6.54 4.07
C GLN A 28 4.66 -7.43 5.27
N ILE A 29 3.52 -7.20 5.90
CA ILE A 29 3.04 -8.07 6.99
C ILE A 29 2.08 -9.10 6.41
N GLY A 30 2.55 -10.36 6.33
CA GLY A 30 1.78 -11.50 5.83
C GLY A 30 1.81 -11.63 4.30
N GLY A 31 2.13 -12.83 3.80
CA GLY A 31 2.30 -13.13 2.38
C GLY A 31 3.43 -12.35 1.71
N GLU A 32 3.53 -12.41 0.38
CA GLU A 32 4.53 -11.70 -0.44
C GLU A 32 3.93 -11.21 -1.77
N HIS A 33 2.80 -10.50 -1.72
CA HIS A 33 2.05 -10.14 -2.93
C HIS A 33 2.62 -8.94 -3.68
N TYR A 34 3.19 -8.00 -2.94
CA TYR A 34 3.68 -6.73 -3.48
C TYR A 34 5.18 -6.54 -3.20
N LEU A 35 5.75 -7.35 -2.30
CA LEU A 35 7.19 -7.40 -2.03
C LEU A 35 8.00 -7.60 -3.33
N GLY A 36 9.01 -6.76 -3.55
CA GLY A 36 9.87 -6.81 -4.74
C GLY A 36 9.29 -6.20 -6.02
N LYS A 37 8.08 -5.61 -5.99
CA LYS A 37 7.55 -4.81 -7.10
C LYS A 37 8.06 -3.39 -7.03
N LYS A 38 8.44 -2.83 -8.19
CA LYS A 38 8.87 -1.42 -8.30
C LYS A 38 7.74 -0.44 -7.94
N ILE A 39 6.50 -0.83 -8.22
CA ILE A 39 5.29 -0.07 -7.93
C ILE A 39 4.41 -0.92 -7.03
N GLN A 40 4.06 -0.38 -5.87
CA GLN A 40 3.14 -0.91 -4.89
C GLN A 40 1.71 -0.41 -5.17
N PRO A 41 0.66 -1.10 -4.69
CA PRO A 41 -0.71 -0.61 -4.83
C PRO A 41 -0.91 0.79 -4.23
N LEU A 42 -0.22 1.09 -3.12
CA LEU A 42 -0.30 2.38 -2.46
C LEU A 42 0.24 3.52 -3.34
N ASP A 43 1.34 3.28 -4.06
CA ASP A 43 1.92 4.29 -4.96
C ASP A 43 0.91 4.75 -6.02
N VAL A 44 0.11 3.82 -6.57
CA VAL A 44 -0.93 4.14 -7.56
C VAL A 44 -2.14 4.81 -6.90
N ILE A 45 -2.51 4.38 -5.69
CA ILE A 45 -3.62 4.99 -4.95
C ILE A 45 -3.31 6.46 -4.66
N ASP A 46 -2.09 6.76 -4.21
CA ASP A 46 -1.67 8.12 -3.86
C ASP A 46 -1.51 8.99 -5.10
N GLU A 47 -0.87 8.49 -6.17
CA GLU A 47 -0.64 9.23 -7.42
C GLU A 47 -1.96 9.61 -8.11
N TYR A 48 -2.90 8.67 -8.21
CA TYR A 48 -4.19 8.87 -8.90
C TYR A 48 -5.31 9.31 -7.96
N GLN A 49 -5.00 9.54 -6.67
CA GLN A 49 -5.96 9.92 -5.64
C GLN A 49 -7.19 9.01 -5.59
N LEU A 50 -6.96 7.69 -5.71
CA LEU A 50 -8.04 6.71 -5.73
C LEU A 50 -8.73 6.67 -4.37
N ASP A 51 -10.06 6.68 -4.40
CA ASP A 51 -10.84 6.54 -3.18
C ASP A 51 -10.80 5.12 -2.62
N PHE A 52 -11.46 4.92 -1.47
CA PHE A 52 -11.52 3.62 -0.81
C PHE A 52 -12.02 2.49 -1.73
N TYR A 53 -13.00 2.76 -2.61
CA TYR A 53 -13.57 1.73 -3.48
C TYR A 53 -12.57 1.36 -4.57
N LEU A 54 -12.06 2.36 -5.30
CA LEU A 54 -11.13 2.15 -6.41
C LEU A 54 -9.77 1.60 -5.94
N GLY A 55 -9.30 2.01 -4.76
CA GLY A 55 -8.12 1.42 -4.14
C GLY A 55 -8.29 -0.07 -3.82
N ASN A 56 -9.49 -0.49 -3.37
CA ASN A 56 -9.79 -1.91 -3.17
C ASN A 56 -9.85 -2.69 -4.49
N VAL A 57 -10.44 -2.12 -5.54
CA VAL A 57 -10.44 -2.70 -6.89
C VAL A 57 -9.02 -2.98 -7.34
N LEU A 58 -8.14 -1.96 -7.28
CA LEU A 58 -6.74 -2.09 -7.66
C LEU A 58 -6.02 -3.16 -6.84
N LYS A 59 -6.20 -3.15 -5.51
CA LYS A 59 -5.62 -4.13 -4.59
C LYS A 59 -5.94 -5.56 -5.02
N TYR A 60 -7.20 -5.88 -5.32
CA TYR A 60 -7.62 -7.22 -5.72
C TYR A 60 -7.20 -7.57 -7.16
N ILE A 61 -7.16 -6.59 -8.07
CA ILE A 61 -6.64 -6.81 -9.42
C ILE A 61 -5.16 -7.18 -9.39
N LEU A 62 -4.33 -6.45 -8.62
CA LEU A 62 -2.89 -6.67 -8.54
C LEU A 62 -2.50 -7.91 -7.73
N ARG A 63 -3.36 -8.31 -6.77
CA ARG A 63 -3.10 -9.49 -5.93
C ARG A 63 -3.06 -10.75 -6.77
N LYS A 64 -1.88 -11.37 -6.87
CA LYS A 64 -1.69 -12.69 -7.45
C LYS A 64 -1.23 -13.64 -6.37
N LYS A 65 -2.13 -14.52 -5.94
CA LYS A 65 -1.83 -15.57 -4.96
C LYS A 65 -2.68 -16.80 -5.22
N GLY A 66 -2.19 -17.94 -4.75
CA GLY A 66 -2.96 -19.18 -4.71
C GLY A 66 -3.27 -19.75 -6.10
N ASP A 67 -4.32 -20.55 -6.15
CA ASP A 67 -4.74 -21.22 -7.37
C ASP A 67 -5.73 -20.38 -8.20
N LYS A 68 -6.32 -21.01 -9.24
CA LYS A 68 -7.34 -20.38 -10.07
C LYS A 68 -8.57 -19.95 -9.27
N TYR A 69 -8.95 -20.70 -8.24
CA TYR A 69 -10.12 -20.40 -7.42
C TYR A 69 -9.88 -19.17 -6.54
N ASP A 70 -8.71 -19.05 -5.92
CA ASP A 70 -8.30 -17.84 -5.20
C ASP A 70 -8.34 -16.60 -6.12
N ARG A 71 -7.82 -16.74 -7.35
CA ARG A 71 -7.87 -15.64 -8.32
C ARG A 71 -9.31 -15.26 -8.69
N ILE A 72 -10.19 -16.23 -8.89
CA ILE A 72 -11.62 -15.97 -9.15
C ILE A 72 -12.27 -15.21 -7.99
N GLN A 73 -11.94 -15.54 -6.74
CA GLN A 73 -12.45 -14.80 -5.59
C GLN A 73 -11.98 -13.36 -5.55
N ASP A 74 -10.69 -13.11 -5.82
CA ASP A 74 -10.17 -11.73 -5.88
C ASP A 74 -10.85 -10.93 -7.00
N LEU A 75 -11.08 -11.53 -8.17
CA LEU A 75 -11.82 -10.88 -9.26
C LEU A 75 -13.28 -10.58 -8.89
N LYS A 76 -13.96 -11.51 -8.19
CA LYS A 76 -15.33 -11.26 -7.67
C LYS A 76 -15.35 -10.10 -6.67
N LYS A 77 -14.35 -10.01 -5.78
CA LYS A 77 -14.22 -8.88 -4.84
C LYS A 77 -13.99 -7.57 -5.58
N ALA A 78 -13.12 -7.56 -6.59
CA ALA A 78 -12.89 -6.38 -7.42
C ALA A 78 -14.19 -5.92 -8.11
N LYS A 79 -14.93 -6.85 -8.73
CA LYS A 79 -16.24 -6.56 -9.33
C LYS A 79 -17.21 -5.95 -8.31
N HIS A 80 -17.31 -6.53 -7.12
CA HIS A 80 -18.20 -6.01 -6.08
C HIS A 80 -17.87 -4.57 -5.68
N TYR A 81 -16.59 -4.21 -5.53
CA TYR A 81 -16.21 -2.82 -5.23
C TYR A 81 -16.52 -1.85 -6.37
N ILE A 82 -16.47 -2.29 -7.63
CA ILE A 82 -16.94 -1.49 -8.78
C ILE A 82 -18.44 -1.25 -8.67
N GLU A 83 -19.23 -2.28 -8.38
CA GLU A 83 -20.69 -2.16 -8.20
C GLU A 83 -21.04 -1.18 -7.06
N LEU A 84 -20.38 -1.28 -5.91
CA LEU A 84 -20.57 -0.33 -4.80
C LEU A 84 -20.21 1.10 -5.18
N TYR A 85 -19.15 1.30 -5.97
CA TYR A 85 -18.78 2.62 -6.45
C TYR A 85 -19.83 3.18 -7.42
N LEU A 86 -20.34 2.34 -8.32
CA LEU A 86 -21.43 2.69 -9.24
C LEU A 86 -22.70 3.13 -8.49
N GLU A 87 -23.12 2.40 -7.45
CA GLU A 87 -24.26 2.79 -6.60
C GLU A 87 -24.08 4.19 -6.00
N ARG A 88 -22.85 4.53 -5.61
CA ARG A 88 -22.52 5.85 -5.05
C ARG A 88 -22.54 6.96 -6.10
N VAL A 89 -22.00 6.72 -7.30
CA VAL A 89 -21.94 7.74 -8.36
C VAL A 89 -23.25 7.85 -9.14
N MET A 90 -24.10 6.82 -9.10
CA MET A 90 -25.40 6.76 -9.77
C MET A 90 -26.53 6.36 -8.80
N PRO A 91 -26.85 7.20 -7.80
CA PRO A 91 -27.94 6.90 -6.89
C PRO A 91 -29.28 6.87 -7.66
N ASN A 92 -30.07 5.81 -7.45
CA ASN A 92 -31.40 5.58 -8.04
C ASN A 92 -31.46 5.21 -9.53
N LYS A 93 -30.37 4.68 -10.11
CA LYS A 93 -30.41 3.95 -11.39
C LYS A 93 -29.97 2.51 -11.17
N HIS A 94 -30.76 1.54 -11.62
CA HIS A 94 -30.28 0.17 -11.66
C HIS A 94 -29.16 0.09 -12.71
N ILE A 95 -28.18 -0.80 -12.56
CA ILE A 95 -27.06 -0.94 -13.52
C ILE A 95 -27.55 -1.14 -14.96
N SER A 96 -28.74 -1.73 -15.15
CA SER A 96 -29.40 -1.87 -16.46
C SER A 96 -29.74 -0.54 -17.15
N ASP A 97 -29.77 0.54 -16.39
CA ASP A 97 -30.22 1.86 -16.86
C ASP A 97 -29.02 2.72 -17.31
N ILE A 98 -27.80 2.17 -17.23
CA ILE A 98 -26.59 2.79 -17.76
C ILE A 98 -26.59 2.60 -19.29
N PRO A 99 -26.56 3.68 -20.08
CA PRO A 99 -26.44 3.54 -21.53
C PRO A 99 -25.11 2.85 -21.86
N THR A 100 -25.15 1.68 -22.50
CA THR A 100 -23.97 1.18 -23.21
C THR A 100 -23.75 2.09 -24.41
N GLU A 101 -22.66 2.87 -24.38
CA GLU A 101 -22.18 3.54 -25.59
C GLU A 101 -21.98 2.47 -26.68
N GLN A 102 -22.56 2.73 -27.86
CA GLN A 102 -22.43 1.90 -29.06
C GLN A 102 -21.04 2.03 -29.67
#